data_AF-A0A164FX82-F1
#
_entry.id   AF-A0A164FX82-F1
#
_cell.length_a   1.000
_cell.length_b   1.000
_cell.length_c   1.000
_cell.angle_alpha   90.00
_cell.angle_beta   90.00
_cell.angle_gamma   90.00
#
_symmetry.space_group_name_H-M   'P 1'
#
loop_
_entity.id
_entity.type
_entity.pdbx_description
1 polymer ?
#
loop_
_entity_poly.entity_id
_entity_poly.type
_entity_poly.pdbx_seq_one_letter_code
_entity_poly.pdbx_strand_id
1 'polypeptide(L)' 'PSIDAAVQTTIAIIQMGIPIARCELLDAHAVRAVNAHDHLGLRESPMLLMEFHGSAASVAEQAQSV' A
#
# COMPACT_ATOMS: atom_id res chain seq x y z
N PRO A 1 -6.47 1.55 -10.69
CA PRO A 1 -5.64 2.70 -10.29
C PRO A 1 -4.38 2.79 -11.17
N SER A 2 -3.77 3.98 -11.26
CA SER A 2 -2.55 4.25 -12.04
C SER A 2 -1.35 4.47 -11.11
N ILE A 3 -0.13 4.51 -11.68
CA ILE A 3 1.08 4.89 -10.94
C ILE A 3 0.97 6.32 -10.39
N ASP A 4 0.46 7.26 -11.20
CA ASP A 4 0.25 8.65 -10.78
C ASP A 4 -0.65 8.72 -9.52
N ALA A 5 -1.77 7.98 -9.52
CA ALA A 5 -2.64 7.92 -8.36
C ALA A 5 -1.91 7.39 -7.11
N ALA A 6 -1.05 6.39 -7.25
CA ALA A 6 -0.26 5.86 -6.13
C ALA A 6 0.76 6.90 -5.58
N VAL A 7 1.37 7.67 -6.47
CA VAL A 7 2.27 8.78 -6.07
C VAL A 7 1.47 9.85 -5.31
N GLN A 8 0.33 10.28 -5.84
CA GLN A 8 -0.51 11.29 -5.18
C GLN A 8 -1.01 10.81 -3.81
N THR A 9 -1.43 9.55 -3.69
CA THR A 9 -1.80 8.96 -2.41
C THR A 9 -0.64 8.99 -1.41
N THR A 10 0.58 8.63 -1.84
CA THR A 10 1.76 8.66 -0.96
C THR A 10 2.08 10.07 -0.48
N ILE A 11 1.97 11.08 -1.36
CA ILE A 11 2.14 12.49 -1.00
C ILE A 11 1.11 12.91 0.05
N ALA A 12 -0.17 12.59 -0.17
CA ALA A 12 -1.24 12.94 0.74
C ALA A 12 -1.03 12.32 2.14
N ILE A 13 -0.65 11.05 2.20
CA ILE A 13 -0.35 10.35 3.47
C ILE A 13 0.75 11.08 4.25
N ILE A 14 1.84 11.46 3.58
CA ILE A 14 2.95 12.21 4.19
C ILE A 14 2.46 13.59 4.68
N GLN A 15 1.69 14.32 3.86
CA GLN A 15 1.20 15.66 4.20
C GLN A 15 0.20 15.65 5.37
N MET A 16 -0.59 14.59 5.50
CA MET A 16 -1.52 14.39 6.62
C MET A 16 -0.80 13.94 7.90
N GLY A 17 0.50 13.61 7.82
CA GLY A 17 1.27 13.12 8.96
C GLY A 17 0.83 11.75 9.46
N ILE A 18 0.20 10.93 8.59
CA ILE A 18 -0.23 9.58 8.95
C ILE A 18 1.03 8.72 9.12
N PRO A 19 1.26 8.12 10.29
CA PRO A 19 2.45 7.33 10.54
C PRO A 19 2.35 5.98 9.82
N ILE A 20 3.06 5.86 8.71
CA ILE A 20 3.30 4.61 8.00
C ILE A 20 4.74 4.16 8.26
N ALA A 21 4.94 2.87 8.48
CA ALA A 21 6.27 2.32 8.68
C ALA A 21 7.00 2.12 7.35
N ARG A 22 6.31 1.53 6.37
CA ARG A 22 6.79 1.35 5.00
C ARG A 22 5.65 1.55 4.01
N CYS A 23 5.98 2.06 2.83
CA CYS A 23 5.09 2.18 1.69
C CYS A 23 5.86 1.76 0.43
N GLU A 24 5.41 0.69 -0.23
CA GLU A 24 6.06 0.11 -1.40
C GLU A 24 5.12 0.11 -2.60
N LEU A 25 5.58 0.59 -3.76
CA LEU A 25 4.83 0.56 -5.01
C LEU A 25 5.20 -0.71 -5.80
N LEU A 26 4.20 -1.53 -6.10
CA LEU A 26 4.30 -2.63 -7.05
C LEU A 26 3.55 -2.26 -8.33
N ASP A 27 4.19 -2.44 -9.47
CA ASP A 27 3.51 -2.34 -10.76
C ASP A 27 2.72 -3.63 -11.08
N ALA A 28 1.97 -3.62 -12.19
CA ALA A 28 1.15 -4.76 -12.58
C ALA A 28 1.97 -6.03 -12.85
N HIS A 29 3.23 -5.91 -13.30
CA HIS A 29 4.10 -7.05 -13.58
C HIS A 29 4.61 -7.69 -12.28
N ALA A 30 4.99 -6.86 -11.30
CA ALA A 30 5.37 -7.33 -9.98
C ALA A 30 4.20 -8.06 -9.29
N VAL A 31 2.99 -7.49 -9.33
CA VAL A 31 1.80 -8.15 -8.75
C VAL A 31 1.50 -9.47 -9.45
N ARG A 32 1.65 -9.55 -10.78
CA ARG A 32 1.51 -10.82 -11.51
C ARG A 32 2.53 -11.86 -11.05
N ALA A 33 3.80 -11.47 -10.88
CA ALA A 33 4.84 -12.37 -10.42
C ALA A 33 4.54 -12.91 -9.00
N VAL A 34 4.10 -12.04 -8.09
CA VAL A 34 3.66 -12.41 -6.74
C VAL A 34 2.48 -13.38 -6.80
N ASN A 35 1.46 -13.11 -7.62
CA ASN A 35 0.32 -14.03 -7.78
C ASN A 35 0.73 -15.40 -8.32
N ALA A 36 1.66 -15.45 -9.27
CA ALA A 36 2.13 -16.69 -9.85
C ALA A 36 2.92 -17.55 -8.86
N HIS A 37 3.70 -16.92 -7.98
CA HIS A 37 4.54 -17.60 -6.99
C HIS A 37 3.77 -17.94 -5.69
N ASP A 38 3.02 -16.98 -5.15
CA ASP A 38 2.40 -17.05 -3.82
C ASP A 38 0.89 -17.32 -3.86
N HIS A 39 0.29 -17.39 -5.06
CA HIS A 39 -1.13 -17.74 -5.26
C HIS A 39 -2.13 -16.81 -4.56
N LEU A 40 -1.77 -15.54 -4.39
CA LEU A 40 -2.57 -14.57 -3.63
C LEU A 40 -3.81 -14.04 -4.39
N GLY A 41 -3.88 -14.23 -5.71
CA GLY A 41 -5.04 -13.81 -6.52
C GLY A 41 -5.33 -12.30 -6.49
N LEU A 42 -4.31 -11.48 -6.22
CA LEU A 42 -4.41 -10.02 -6.18
C LEU A 42 -4.76 -9.46 -7.55
N ARG A 43 -5.36 -8.27 -7.59
CA ARG A 43 -5.61 -7.57 -8.86
C ARG A 43 -4.29 -7.13 -9.49
N GLU A 44 -3.98 -7.60 -10.70
CA GLU A 44 -2.80 -7.23 -11.48
C GLU A 44 -2.86 -5.77 -11.99
N SER A 45 -2.71 -4.83 -11.06
CA SER A 45 -2.71 -3.39 -11.30
C SER A 45 -1.71 -2.73 -10.34
N PRO A 46 -1.25 -1.50 -10.60
CA PRO A 46 -0.43 -0.77 -9.65
C PRO A 46 -1.02 -0.77 -8.24
N MET A 47 -0.20 -1.09 -7.24
CA MET A 47 -0.60 -1.30 -5.86
C MET A 47 0.41 -0.65 -4.90
N LEU A 48 -0.09 0.02 -3.86
CA LEU A 48 0.72 0.41 -2.71
C LEU A 48 0.55 -0.62 -1.60
N LEU A 49 1.66 -1.20 -1.15
CA LEU A 49 1.72 -2.01 0.05
C LEU A 49 2.15 -1.11 1.21
N MET A 50 1.36 -1.09 2.28
CA MET A 50 1.62 -0.27 3.45
C MET A 50 1.81 -1.15 4.67
N GLU A 51 2.87 -0.88 5.42
CA GLU A 51 3.10 -1.49 6.73
C GLU A 51 2.90 -0.45 7.83
N PHE A 52 2.25 -0.87 8.92
CA PHE A 52 2.02 -0.08 10.12
C PHE A 52 2.66 -0.76 11.33
N HIS A 53 3.11 0.04 12.30
CA HIS A 53 3.65 -0.46 13.57
C HIS A 53 2.92 0.17 14.74
N GLY A 54 2.69 -0.61 15.80
CA GLY A 54 2.11 -0.13 17.04
C GLY A 54 1.20 -1.16 17.69
N SER A 55 0.38 -0.69 18.63
CA SER A 55 -0.70 -1.51 19.18
C SER A 55 -1.75 -1.82 18.10
N ALA A 56 -2.50 -2.91 18.27
CA ALA A 56 -3.56 -3.28 17.34
C ALA A 56 -4.59 -2.15 17.12
N ALA A 57 -4.88 -1.37 18.16
CA ALA A 57 -5.77 -0.21 18.07
C ALA A 57 -5.18 0.90 17.18
N SER A 58 -3.91 1.25 17.40
CA SER A 58 -3.20 2.27 16.61
C SER A 58 -3.10 1.87 15.13
N VAL A 59 -2.78 0.60 14.85
CA VAL A 59 -2.72 0.07 13.49
C VAL A 59 -4.09 0.12 12.81
N ALA A 60 -5.17 -0.25 13.51
CA ALA A 60 -6.51 -0.19 12.95
C ALA A 60 -6.95 1.24 12.62
N GLU A 61 -6.63 2.20 13.49
CA GLU A 61 -6.91 3.63 13.28
C GLU A 61 -6.15 4.18 12.07
N GLN A 62 -4.86 3.88 11.96
CA GLN A 62 -4.03 4.30 10.84
C GLN A 62 -4.50 3.69 9.51
N ALA A 63 -4.85 2.41 9.51
CA ALA A 63 -5.32 1.70 8.32
C ALA A 63 -6.68 2.21 7.80
N GLN A 64 -7.52 2.80 8.66
CA GLN A 64 -8.78 3.43 8.25
C GLN A 64 -8.59 4.82 7.65
N SER A 65 -7.42 5.43 7.85
CA SER A 65 -7.11 6.79 7.41
C SER A 65 -6.46 6.85 6.03
N VAL A 66 -6.25 5.69 5.38
CA VAL A 66 -5.60 5.54 4.07
C VAL A 66 -6.52 4.95 3.00
#